data_AF-A0A1T5FMZ6-F1
#
_entry.id   AF-A0A1T5FMZ6-F1
#
_cell.length_a   1.000
_cell.length_b   1.000
_cell.length_c   1.000
_cell.angle_alpha   90.00
_cell.angle_beta   90.00
_cell.angle_gamma   90.00
#
_symmetry.space_group_name_H-M   'P 1'
#
loop_
_entity.id
_entity.type
_entity.pdbx_description
1 polymer ?
#
loop_
_entity_poly.entity_id
_entity_poly.type
_entity_poly.pdbx_seq_one_letter_code
_entity_poly.pdbx_strand_id
1 'polypeptide(L)'
;MARAQIHPVFVDRKTAAELLMISVETFDVWVRAGFLPQAHIDRGQIMRWHWPSLEAMLAHLDGEPAHSDPFMENIADVFGKKAKGRNRAAA
;
A
#
# COMPACT_ATOMS: atom_id res chain seq x y z
N MET A 1 -17.29 -19.08 27.09
CA MET A 1 -17.85 -17.84 26.51
C MET A 1 -16.70 -17.07 25.89
N ALA A 2 -16.72 -16.87 24.57
CA ALA A 2 -15.69 -16.07 23.89
C ALA A 2 -15.90 -14.60 24.26
N ARG A 3 -14.91 -13.96 24.89
CA ARG A 3 -14.92 -12.50 25.08
C ARG A 3 -14.69 -11.88 23.70
N ALA A 4 -15.62 -11.04 23.25
CA ALA A 4 -15.39 -10.22 22.07
C ALA A 4 -14.08 -9.42 22.29
N GLN A 5 -13.15 -9.50 21.34
CA GLN A 5 -11.97 -8.65 21.37
C GLN A 5 -12.44 -7.21 21.12
N ILE A 6 -12.39 -6.40 22.17
CA ILE A 6 -12.72 -4.97 22.07
C ILE A 6 -11.50 -4.30 21.46
N HIS A 7 -11.51 -4.10 20.15
CA HIS A 7 -10.50 -3.27 19.49
C HIS A 7 -10.87 -1.79 19.65
N PRO A 8 -9.91 -0.93 20.02
CA PRO A 8 -10.14 0.50 20.06
C PRO A 8 -10.49 1.01 18.67
N VAL A 9 -11.65 1.67 18.55
CA VAL A 9 -12.13 2.26 17.28
C VAL A 9 -11.22 3.40 16.83
N PHE A 10 -10.68 4.16 17.78
CA PHE A 10 -9.74 5.23 17.54
C PHE A 10 -8.37 4.88 18.11
N VAL A 11 -7.38 4.81 17.22
CA VAL A 11 -6.00 4.46 17.56
C VAL A 11 -5.09 5.67 17.44
N ASP A 12 -4.04 5.70 18.25
CA ASP A 12 -2.98 6.69 18.08
C ASP A 12 -2.00 6.26 16.98
N ARG A 13 -1.10 7.18 16.60
CA ARG A 13 -0.10 6.96 15.55
C ARG A 13 0.75 5.71 15.81
N LYS A 14 1.17 5.50 17.06
CA LYS A 14 2.08 4.39 17.43
C LYS A 14 1.34 3.06 17.34
N THR A 15 0.13 3.00 17.91
CA THR A 15 -0.73 1.82 17.83
C THR A 15 -1.09 1.47 16.38
N ALA A 16 -1.42 2.46 15.54
CA ALA A 16 -1.73 2.20 14.13
C ALA A 16 -0.52 1.59 13.38
N ALA A 17 0.69 2.10 13.61
CA ALA A 17 1.90 1.56 13.01
C ALA A 17 2.20 0.13 13.49
N GLU A 18 2.03 -0.13 14.79
CA GLU A 18 2.19 -1.47 15.38
C GLU A 18 1.19 -2.49 14.79
N LEU A 19 -0.08 -2.11 14.64
CA LEU A 19 -1.12 -2.97 14.05
C LEU A 19 -0.84 -3.30 12.59
N LEU A 20 -0.22 -2.37 11.85
CA LEU A 20 0.19 -2.56 10.45
C LEU A 20 1.58 -3.23 10.33
N MET A 21 2.25 -3.53 11.44
CA MET A 21 3.61 -4.10 11.47
C MET A 21 4.65 -3.25 10.72
N ILE A 22 4.52 -1.93 10.77
CA ILE A 22 5.46 -0.98 10.15
C ILE A 22 6.04 -0.03 11.19
N SER A 23 7.11 0.67 10.81
CA SER A 23 7.64 1.74 11.66
C SER A 23 6.69 2.93 11.71
N VAL A 24 6.73 3.69 12.80
CA VAL A 24 5.96 4.94 12.96
C VAL A 24 6.31 5.95 11.85
N GLU A 25 7.57 6.00 11.44
CA GLU A 25 8.02 6.87 10.36
C GLU A 25 7.43 6.46 9.02
N THR A 26 7.40 5.16 8.72
CA THR A 26 6.76 4.61 7.52
C THR A 26 5.28 4.97 7.48
N PHE A 27 4.59 4.83 8.62
CA PHE A 27 3.20 5.23 8.76
C PHE A 27 3.00 6.73 8.41
N ASP A 28 3.83 7.61 8.98
CA ASP A 28 3.78 9.05 8.71
C ASP A 28 4.06 9.37 7.23
N VAL A 29 5.00 8.66 6.60
CA VAL A 29 5.27 8.78 5.16
C VAL A 29 4.04 8.38 4.34
N TRP A 30 3.38 7.28 4.67
CA TRP A 30 2.20 6.82 3.94
C TRP A 30 1.00 7.75 4.11
N VAL A 31 0.79 8.31 5.30
CA VAL A 31 -0.23 9.35 5.54
C VAL A 31 0.08 10.60 4.72
N ARG A 32 1.33 11.07 4.72
CA ARG A 32 1.75 12.25 3.92
C ARG A 32 1.65 12.01 2.42
N ALA A 33 1.93 10.80 1.96
CA ALA A 33 1.81 10.40 0.56
C ALA A 33 0.34 10.23 0.11
N GLY A 34 -0.62 10.27 1.04
CA GLY A 34 -2.03 10.04 0.76
C GLY A 34 -2.40 8.56 0.56
N PHE A 35 -1.48 7.64 0.85
CA PHE A 35 -1.74 6.20 0.83
C PHE A 35 -2.63 5.77 2.00
N LEU A 36 -2.44 6.39 3.17
CA LEU A 36 -3.33 6.25 4.32
C LEU A 36 -4.13 7.54 4.53
N PRO A 37 -5.34 7.46 5.12
CA PRO A 37 -6.12 8.64 5.43
C PRO A 37 -5.44 9.50 6.50
N GLN A 38 -5.73 10.80 6.47
CA GLN A 38 -5.37 11.72 7.55
C GLN A 38 -6.07 11.32 8.86
N ALA A 39 -5.54 11.81 9.98
CA ALA A 39 -6.14 11.57 11.29
C ALA A 39 -7.60 12.05 11.30
N HIS A 40 -8.49 11.18 11.78
CA HIS A 40 -9.92 11.49 11.90
C HIS A 40 -10.16 12.55 12.99
N ILE A 41 -9.38 12.49 14.06
CA ILE A 41 -9.34 13.51 15.09
C ILE A 41 -7.96 14.16 15.02
N ASP A 42 -7.95 15.46 14.77
CA ASP A 42 -6.76 16.29 14.85
C ASP A 42 -7.06 17.51 15.75
N ARG A 43 -6.50 17.49 16.96
CA ARG A 43 -6.56 18.60 17.92
C ARG A 43 -5.15 19.01 18.34
N GLY A 44 -4.25 19.16 17.37
CA GLY A 44 -2.87 19.59 17.57
C GLY A 44 -2.00 18.48 18.14
N GLN A 45 -2.05 18.26 19.46
CA GLN A 45 -1.26 17.19 20.10
C GLN A 45 -1.97 15.84 20.13
N ILE A 46 -3.29 15.83 19.91
CA ILE A 46 -4.09 14.60 19.91
C ILE A 46 -4.46 14.30 18.47
N MET A 47 -3.76 13.32 17.90
CA MET A 47 -4.09 12.72 16.61
C MET A 47 -4.63 11.31 16.83
N ARG A 48 -5.80 11.02 16.24
CA ARG A 48 -6.40 9.68 16.25
C ARG A 48 -6.91 9.30 14.88
N TRP A 49 -6.66 8.06 14.50
CA TRP A 49 -7.17 7.46 13.28
C TRP A 49 -8.34 6.55 13.61
N HIS A 50 -9.35 6.56 12.74
CA HIS A 50 -10.46 5.63 12.80
C HIS A 50 -10.02 4.29 12.18
N TRP A 51 -9.76 3.29 13.02
CA TRP A 51 -9.17 2.03 12.60
C TRP A 51 -10.02 1.27 11.55
N PRO A 52 -11.35 1.12 11.71
CA PRO A 52 -12.15 0.42 10.71
C PRO A 52 -12.11 1.06 9.32
N SER A 53 -11.95 2.38 9.24
CA SER A 53 -11.81 3.07 7.93
C SER A 53 -10.45 2.83 7.29
N LEU A 54 -9.38 2.74 8.10
CA LEU A 54 -8.04 2.37 7.63
C LEU A 54 -8.05 0.97 7.04
N GLU A 55 -8.63 0.00 7.75
CA GLU A 55 -8.74 -1.39 7.27
C GLU A 55 -9.58 -1.47 5.99
N ALA A 56 -10.72 -0.77 5.93
CA ALA A 56 -11.55 -0.76 4.73
C ALA A 56 -10.81 -0.20 3.51
N MET A 57 -10.04 0.88 3.68
CA MET A 57 -9.24 1.47 2.61
C MET A 57 -8.14 0.50 2.13
N LEU A 58 -7.43 -0.15 3.05
CA LEU A 58 -6.41 -1.13 2.72
C LEU A 58 -7.00 -2.36 2.01
N ALA A 59 -8.15 -2.85 2.47
CA ALA A 59 -8.85 -3.96 1.83
C ALA A 59 -9.36 -3.62 0.42
N HIS A 60 -9.64 -2.34 0.13
CA HIS A 60 -10.01 -1.90 -1.22
C HIS A 60 -8.81 -1.88 -2.17
N LEU A 61 -7.60 -1.63 -1.66
CA LEU A 61 -6.38 -1.65 -2.48
C LEU A 61 -6.01 -3.06 -2.95
N ASP A 62 -6.38 -4.11 -2.21
CA ASP A 62 -6.20 -5.51 -2.63
C ASP A 62 -7.12 -5.92 -3.79
N GLY A 63 -8.18 -5.15 -4.07
CA GLY A 63 -9.16 -5.42 -5.13
C GLY A 63 -8.82 -4.80 -6.49
N GLU A 64 -7.86 -3.87 -6.54
CA GLU A 64 -7.41 -3.26 -7.79
C GLU A 64 -6.37 -4.17 -8.46
N PRO A 65 -6.53 -4.55 -9.75
CA PRO A 65 -5.49 -5.27 -10.46
C PRO A 65 -4.22 -4.42 -10.40
N ALA A 66 -3.12 -5.05 -9.97
CA ALA A 66 -1.80 -4.45 -9.81
C ALA A 66 -1.61 -3.32 -10.82
N HIS A 67 -1.66 -2.08 -10.32
CA HIS A 67 -1.39 -0.89 -11.11
C HIS A 67 -0.08 -1.13 -11.84
N SER A 68 -0.15 -1.39 -13.14
CA SER A 68 1.02 -1.63 -13.96
C SER A 68 1.76 -0.31 -13.99
N ASP A 69 2.81 -0.23 -13.16
CA ASP A 69 3.67 0.92 -13.10
C ASP A 69 4.24 1.13 -14.51
N PRO A 70 4.01 2.29 -15.17
CA PRO A 70 4.52 2.56 -16.52
C PRO A 70 6.05 2.42 -16.60
N PHE A 71 6.74 2.53 -15.47
CA PHE A 71 8.17 2.24 -15.37
C PHE A 71 8.48 0.74 -15.57
N MET A 72 7.66 -0.17 -15.06
CA MET A 72 7.84 -1.62 -15.22
C MET A 72 7.45 -2.13 -16.61
N GLU A 73 6.49 -1.48 -17.30
CA GLU A 73 6.14 -1.84 -18.68
C GLU A 73 7.33 -1.66 -19.65
N ASN A 74 8.15 -0.63 -19.45
CA ASN A 74 9.31 -0.37 -20.31
C ASN A 74 10.45 -1.38 -20.13
N ILE A 75 10.59 -1.97 -18.95
CA ILE A 75 11.66 -2.95 -18.67
C ILE A 75 11.43 -4.24 -19.47
N ALA A 76 10.17 -4.67 -19.62
CA ALA A 76 9.83 -5.85 -20.41
C ALA A 76 10.22 -5.69 -21.90
N ASP A 77 10.04 -4.50 -22.47
CA ASP A 77 10.38 -4.22 -23.87
C ASP A 77 11.91 -4.14 -24.10
N VAL A 78 12.66 -3.73 -23.08
CA VAL A 78 14.14 -3.68 -23.10
C VAL A 78 14.75 -5.09 -23.02
N PHE A 79 14.18 -6.00 -22.23
CA PHE A 79 14.71 -7.36 -22.06
C PHE A 79 14.10 -8.40 -23.03
N GLY A 80 12.98 -8.10 -23.68
CA GLY A 80 12.27 -9.02 -24.59
C GLY A 80 12.83 -9.13 -26.02
N LYS A 81 13.77 -8.26 -26.44
CA LYS A 81 14.33 -8.29 -27.80
C LYS A 81 15.62 -9.12 -27.91
N LYS A 82 15.51 -10.44 -27.78
CA LYS A 82 16.44 -11.45 -28.37
C LYS A 82 15.60 -12.68 -28.76
N ALA A 83 15.61 -13.27 -29.95
CA ALA A 83 16.38 -13.08 -31.17
C ALA A 83 15.54 -13.63 -32.36
N LYS A 84 15.31 -12.84 -33.42
CA LYS A 84 14.75 -13.33 -34.68
C LYS A 84 15.90 -13.66 -35.63
N GLY A 85 16.39 -14.89 -35.55
CA GLY A 85 17.40 -15.45 -36.45
C GLY A 85 16.91 -15.38 -37.90
N ARG A 86 17.63 -14.62 -38.72
CA ARG A 86 17.47 -14.57 -40.18
C ARG A 86 18.15 -15.79 -40.80
N ASN A 87 17.41 -16.86 -41.07
CA ASN A 87 17.87 -17.87 -42.02
C ASN A 87 17.55 -17.37 -43.43
N ARG A 88 18.55 -16.73 -44.06
CA ARG A 88 18.59 -16.53 -45.51
C ARG A 88 19.10 -17.81 -46.17
N ALA A 89 18.41 -18.21 -47.23
CA ALA A 89 18.78 -19.28 -48.13
C ALA A 89 20.11 -19.04 -48.86
N ALA A 90 20.84 -20.12 -49.13
CA ALA A 90 21.83 -20.30 -50.21
C ALA A 90 21.77 -21.80 -50.55
N ALA A 91 21.30 -22.15 -51.76
CA ALA A 91 22.08 -22.44 -52.98
C ALA A 91 22.25 -23.96 -53.14
#